data_AF-A0A453Q2C2-F1
#
_entry.id   AF-A0A453Q2C2-F1
#
_cell.length_a   1.000
_cell.length_b   1.000
_cell.length_c   1.000
_cell.angle_alpha   90.00
_cell.angle_beta   90.00
_cell.angle_gamma   90.00
#
_symmetry.space_group_name_H-M   'P 1'
#
loop_
_entity.id
_entity.type
_entity.pdbx_description
1 polymer ?
#
loop_
_entity_poly.entity_id
_entity_poly.type
_entity_poly.pdbx_seq_one_letter_code
_entity_poly.pdbx_strand_id
1 'polypeptide(L)'
;QTRCRQFLARLDYSRTRKAAITTQCFWRGKVARKELRKLKLAARETGALQAAKNKLEKQVEELTWRLQLEKRMRADLEESKSQENAKLQAALQEVQQQYKETKDTLVKEREAAKKVAEIAPVIKEVPVIDTELMNKLRDENDKLKTLVSSLEKKIDDTEKKYDETNKISEERLKKAMDAESKIDDLNMAMLRLQEKISNMETDEKVQRQALLSTPVRSMSEHLSIPIVPKNLENGYHEAEEPKEPQSAPPALKDYGNGDPKLKKSSAEKQQENVDALIDCVAKNLGYCEGKPVAAFTIYKCLLHWKSFEAEKTSVFDRLIQLIGSAIENEEDNDNLAYWLSNTSSLLFLLQRSLKAAGAPGTVSRKKPPQPTSLFGRMAQGLRSASFANMHVEATDVVRQVEAKYPALLFKQQLTAYVEKIYGIIRDNIKKELSSLISLCIQ
;
A
#
# COMPACT_ATOMS: atom_id res chain seq x y z
N GLN A 1 -16.37 30.96 -87.52
CA GLN A 1 -16.14 29.58 -87.04
C GLN A 1 -14.73 29.36 -86.44
N THR A 2 -13.65 29.74 -87.12
CA THR A 2 -12.25 29.50 -86.68
C THR A 2 -11.87 30.15 -85.35
N ARG A 3 -12.26 31.42 -85.12
CA ARG A 3 -11.98 32.13 -83.86
C ARG A 3 -12.60 31.45 -82.63
N CYS A 4 -13.82 30.93 -82.76
CA CYS A 4 -14.50 30.20 -81.67
C CYS A 4 -13.78 28.89 -81.33
N ARG A 5 -13.36 28.11 -82.34
CA ARG A 5 -12.59 26.88 -82.13
C ARG A 5 -11.26 27.15 -81.42
N GLN A 6 -10.56 28.21 -81.81
CA GLN A 6 -9.32 28.62 -81.18
C GLN A 6 -9.52 29.06 -79.72
N PHE A 7 -10.60 29.80 -79.43
CA PHE A 7 -10.94 30.19 -78.06
C PHE A 7 -11.24 28.97 -77.16
N LEU A 8 -12.06 28.04 -77.64
CA LEU A 8 -12.38 26.80 -76.91
C LEU A 8 -11.12 25.96 -76.63
N ALA A 9 -10.26 25.76 -77.63
CA ALA A 9 -9.01 25.02 -77.45
C ALA A 9 -8.07 25.67 -76.41
N ARG A 10 -7.98 27.01 -76.40
CA ARG A 10 -7.19 27.74 -75.38
C ARG A 10 -7.79 27.60 -73.98
N LEU A 11 -9.12 27.62 -73.89
CA LEU A 11 -9.84 27.48 -72.62
C LEU A 11 -9.66 26.06 -72.04
N ASP A 12 -9.78 25.03 -72.86
CA ASP A 12 -9.57 23.63 -72.46
C ASP A 12 -8.11 23.36 -72.07
N TYR A 13 -7.15 23.90 -72.83
CA TYR A 13 -5.74 23.85 -72.47
C TYR A 13 -5.47 24.53 -71.12
N SER A 14 -6.03 25.73 -70.89
CA SER A 14 -5.86 26.47 -69.64
C SER A 14 -6.46 25.70 -68.45
N ARG A 15 -7.64 25.10 -68.61
CA ARG A 15 -8.28 24.25 -67.58
C ARG A 15 -7.45 23.01 -67.28
N THR A 16 -7.00 22.30 -68.31
CA THR A 16 -6.20 21.09 -68.16
C THR A 16 -4.85 21.39 -67.49
N ARG A 17 -4.19 22.48 -67.89
CA ARG A 17 -2.94 22.94 -67.28
C ARG A 17 -3.13 23.27 -65.79
N LYS A 18 -4.20 24.01 -65.44
CA LYS A 18 -4.51 24.31 -64.03
C LYS A 18 -4.77 23.03 -63.23
N ALA A 19 -5.57 22.10 -63.75
CA ALA A 19 -5.85 20.82 -63.10
C ALA A 19 -4.58 19.97 -62.91
N ALA A 20 -3.70 19.92 -63.91
CA ALA A 20 -2.43 19.21 -63.83
C ALA A 20 -1.51 19.82 -62.76
N ILE A 21 -1.37 21.15 -62.72
CA ILE A 21 -0.57 21.85 -61.70
C ILE A 21 -1.13 21.58 -60.30
N THR A 22 -2.45 21.72 -60.10
CA THR A 22 -3.09 21.46 -58.80
C THR A 22 -2.86 20.01 -58.35
N THR A 23 -3.00 19.05 -59.26
CA THR A 23 -2.78 17.62 -58.98
C THR A 23 -1.32 17.35 -58.64
N GLN A 24 -0.36 17.88 -59.40
CA GLN A 24 1.07 17.74 -59.14
C GLN A 24 1.48 18.36 -57.79
N CYS A 25 0.99 19.57 -57.49
CA CYS A 25 1.23 20.24 -56.21
C CYS A 25 0.66 19.43 -55.04
N PHE A 26 -0.56 18.92 -55.18
CA PHE A 26 -1.17 18.06 -54.17
C PHE A 26 -0.35 16.79 -53.93
N TRP A 27 0.08 16.10 -55.00
CA TRP A 27 0.90 14.89 -54.89
C TRP A 27 2.27 15.17 -54.27
N ARG A 28 2.98 16.21 -54.70
CA ARG A 28 4.25 16.64 -54.09
C ARG A 28 4.09 16.93 -52.60
N GLY A 29 3.03 17.64 -52.22
CA GLY A 29 2.71 17.91 -50.82
C GLY A 29 2.40 16.64 -50.03
N LYS A 30 1.68 15.67 -50.62
CA LYS A 30 1.38 14.37 -49.99
C LYS A 30 2.65 13.56 -49.75
N VAL A 31 3.56 13.49 -50.73
CA VAL A 31 4.85 12.79 -50.61
C VAL A 31 5.73 13.44 -49.56
N ALA A 32 5.90 14.77 -49.60
CA ALA A 32 6.70 15.51 -48.63
C ALA A 32 6.19 15.30 -47.18
N ARG A 33 4.87 15.30 -46.97
CA ARG A 33 4.28 15.00 -45.65
C ARG A 33 4.52 13.56 -45.20
N LYS A 34 4.54 12.59 -46.12
CA LYS A 34 4.86 11.18 -45.81
C LYS A 34 6.32 11.05 -45.38
N GLU A 35 7.24 11.66 -46.10
CA GLU A 35 8.67 11.64 -45.76
C GLU A 35 8.95 12.37 -44.44
N LEU A 36 8.34 13.53 -44.19
CA LEU A 36 8.46 14.22 -42.91
C LEU A 36 8.00 13.37 -41.72
N ARG A 37 6.92 12.58 -41.88
CA ARG A 37 6.45 11.67 -40.83
C ARG A 37 7.46 10.55 -40.56
N LYS A 38 8.07 9.98 -41.59
CA LYS A 38 9.13 8.97 -41.44
C LYS A 38 10.35 9.54 -40.70
N LEU A 39 10.82 10.72 -41.12
CA LEU A 39 11.95 11.39 -40.46
C LEU A 39 11.65 11.71 -39.00
N LYS A 40 10.44 12.18 -38.69
CA LYS A 40 10.01 12.42 -37.30
C LYS A 40 9.95 11.14 -36.46
N LEU A 41 9.54 10.02 -37.06
CA LEU A 41 9.53 8.74 -36.37
C LEU A 41 10.96 8.27 -36.08
N ALA A 42 11.84 8.28 -37.09
CA ALA A 42 13.25 7.92 -36.93
C ALA A 42 13.94 8.80 -35.88
N ALA A 43 13.69 10.11 -35.85
CA ALA A 43 14.25 11.02 -34.85
C ALA A 43 13.74 10.73 -33.41
N ARG A 44 12.49 10.27 -33.27
CA ARG A 44 11.96 9.85 -31.96
C ARG A 44 12.58 8.53 -31.52
N GLU A 45 12.75 7.59 -32.45
CA GLU A 45 13.39 6.30 -32.20
C GLU A 45 14.86 6.46 -31.80
N THR A 46 15.62 7.34 -32.45
CA THR A 46 17.01 7.63 -32.04
C THR A 46 17.07 8.28 -30.66
N GLY A 47 16.16 9.20 -30.34
CA GLY A 47 16.04 9.76 -28.98
C GLY A 47 15.72 8.69 -27.93
N ALA A 48 14.82 7.76 -28.24
CA ALA A 48 14.48 6.65 -27.36
C ALA A 48 15.66 5.67 -27.17
N LEU A 49 16.39 5.37 -28.25
CA LEU A 49 17.60 4.54 -28.19
C LEU A 49 18.71 5.19 -27.39
N GLN A 50 18.95 6.49 -27.56
CA GLN A 50 19.94 7.23 -26.78
C GLN A 50 19.58 7.25 -25.29
N ALA A 51 18.29 7.45 -24.95
CA ALA A 51 17.84 7.40 -23.57
C ALA A 51 18.01 6.00 -22.95
N ALA A 52 17.72 4.94 -23.71
CA ALA A 52 17.94 3.56 -23.28
C ALA A 52 19.44 3.26 -23.08
N LYS A 53 20.30 3.73 -24.00
CA LYS A 53 21.77 3.61 -23.89
C LYS A 53 22.28 4.30 -22.63
N ASN A 54 21.94 5.58 -22.43
CA ASN A 54 22.35 6.33 -21.24
C ASN A 54 21.84 5.68 -19.94
N LYS A 55 20.66 5.04 -19.97
CA LYS A 55 20.15 4.28 -18.82
C LYS A 55 20.98 3.03 -18.54
N LEU A 56 21.34 2.27 -19.57
CA LEU A 56 22.18 1.09 -19.44
C LEU A 56 23.59 1.44 -18.95
N GLU A 57 24.18 2.52 -19.49
CA GLU A 57 25.49 3.02 -19.03
C GLU A 57 25.47 3.33 -17.52
N LYS A 58 24.46 4.06 -17.04
CA LYS A 58 24.30 4.33 -15.59
C LYS A 58 24.11 3.06 -14.76
N GLN A 59 23.35 2.07 -15.26
CA GLN A 59 23.17 0.80 -14.56
C GLN A 59 24.46 -0.01 -14.48
N VAL A 60 25.26 0.00 -15.53
CA VAL A 60 26.57 -0.65 -15.54
C VAL A 60 27.51 0.02 -14.54
N GLU A 61 27.52 1.35 -14.48
CA GLU A 61 28.31 2.11 -13.48
C GLU A 61 27.86 1.78 -12.05
N GLU A 62 26.55 1.80 -11.77
CA GLU A 62 26.00 1.47 -10.45
C GLU A 62 26.33 0.03 -10.01
N LEU A 63 26.14 -0.95 -10.92
CA LEU A 63 26.45 -2.35 -10.64
C LEU A 63 27.95 -2.56 -10.44
N THR A 64 28.79 -1.85 -11.20
CA THR A 64 30.25 -1.89 -11.02
C THR A 64 30.64 -1.37 -9.64
N TRP A 65 30.04 -0.25 -9.19
CA TRP A 65 30.24 0.29 -7.85
C TRP A 65 29.77 -0.66 -6.74
N ARG A 66 28.58 -1.27 -6.88
CA ARG A 66 28.07 -2.26 -5.92
C ARG A 66 28.96 -3.48 -5.82
N LEU A 67 29.42 -4.00 -6.96
CA LEU A 67 30.33 -5.15 -6.99
C LEU A 67 31.65 -4.84 -6.28
N GLN A 68 32.21 -3.64 -6.49
CA GLN A 68 33.43 -3.21 -5.80
C GLN A 68 33.21 -3.08 -4.29
N LEU A 69 32.08 -2.53 -3.86
CA LEU A 69 31.73 -2.42 -2.44
C LEU A 69 31.55 -3.79 -1.80
N GLU A 70 30.81 -4.69 -2.44
CA GLU A 70 30.59 -6.05 -1.94
C GLU A 70 31.91 -6.82 -1.84
N LYS A 71 32.82 -6.66 -2.81
CA LYS A 71 34.17 -7.26 -2.75
C LYS A 71 34.96 -6.76 -1.54
N ARG A 72 34.90 -5.46 -1.21
CA ARG A 72 35.56 -4.91 -0.01
C ARG A 72 34.93 -5.47 1.26
N MET A 73 33.61 -5.44 1.37
CA MET A 73 32.90 -5.97 2.54
C MET A 73 33.18 -7.46 2.77
N ARG A 74 33.26 -8.27 1.71
CA ARG A 74 33.64 -9.68 1.83
C ARG A 74 35.08 -9.85 2.33
N ALA A 75 36.01 -9.04 1.84
CA ALA A 75 37.38 -9.06 2.33
C ALA A 75 37.47 -8.66 3.81
N ASP A 76 36.78 -7.60 4.21
CA ASP A 76 36.74 -7.13 5.61
C ASP A 76 36.12 -8.19 6.55
N LEU A 77 35.05 -8.86 6.10
CA LEU A 77 34.43 -9.96 6.84
C LEU A 77 35.36 -11.19 6.96
N GLU A 78 36.05 -11.53 5.89
CA GLU A 78 37.01 -12.65 5.89
C GLU A 78 38.22 -12.35 6.80
N GLU A 79 38.67 -11.10 6.83
CA GLU A 79 39.70 -10.63 7.77
C GLU A 79 39.21 -10.69 9.22
N SER A 80 38.02 -10.15 9.52
CA SER A 80 37.43 -10.19 10.87
C SER A 80 37.25 -11.63 11.38
N LYS A 81 36.73 -12.52 10.53
CA LYS A 81 36.59 -13.94 10.86
C LYS A 81 37.95 -14.60 11.13
N SER A 82 38.97 -14.26 10.34
CA SER A 82 40.33 -14.76 10.54
C SER A 82 40.93 -14.28 11.87
N GLN A 83 40.70 -13.01 12.23
CA GLN A 83 41.12 -12.46 13.52
C GLN A 83 40.40 -13.11 14.71
N GLU A 84 39.09 -13.34 14.63
CA GLU A 84 38.35 -14.04 15.69
C GLU A 84 38.79 -15.50 15.83
N ASN A 85 38.99 -16.21 14.71
CA ASN A 85 39.53 -17.57 14.75
C ASN A 85 40.90 -17.62 15.41
N ALA A 86 41.79 -16.66 15.14
CA ALA A 86 43.08 -16.57 15.79
C ALA A 86 42.96 -16.35 17.31
N LYS A 87 42.04 -15.48 17.75
CA LYS A 87 41.75 -15.26 19.18
C LYS A 87 41.20 -16.50 19.87
N LEU A 88 40.26 -17.19 19.22
CA LEU A 88 39.69 -18.43 19.75
C LEU A 88 40.74 -19.55 19.85
N GLN A 89 41.61 -19.68 18.84
CA GLN A 89 42.73 -20.62 18.89
C GLN A 89 43.70 -20.30 20.04
N ALA A 90 44.01 -19.02 20.27
CA ALA A 90 44.85 -18.60 21.39
C ALA A 90 44.21 -18.93 22.75
N ALA A 91 42.92 -18.60 22.94
CA ALA A 91 42.18 -18.91 24.16
C ALA A 91 42.08 -20.42 24.41
N LEU A 92 41.89 -21.22 23.35
CA LEU A 92 41.88 -22.68 23.45
C LEU A 92 43.24 -23.21 23.93
N GLN A 93 44.34 -22.69 23.39
CA GLN A 93 45.69 -23.08 23.82
C GLN A 93 45.95 -22.69 25.28
N GLU A 94 45.49 -21.51 25.71
CA GLU A 94 45.61 -21.06 27.10
C GLU A 94 44.85 -21.97 28.07
N VAL A 95 43.60 -22.32 27.75
CA VAL A 95 42.79 -23.25 28.56
C VAL A 95 43.42 -24.65 28.59
N GLN A 96 43.96 -25.14 27.47
CA GLN A 96 44.69 -26.41 27.44
C GLN A 96 45.95 -26.38 28.31
N GLN A 97 46.65 -25.26 28.37
CA GLN A 97 47.82 -25.07 29.22
C GLN A 97 47.43 -25.05 30.71
N GLN A 98 46.41 -24.27 31.08
CA GLN A 98 45.88 -24.24 32.44
C GLN A 98 45.37 -25.62 32.90
N TYR A 99 44.75 -26.39 32.00
CA TYR A 99 44.33 -27.77 32.28
C TYR A 99 45.52 -28.69 32.58
N LYS A 100 46.63 -28.57 31.84
CA LYS A 100 47.86 -29.34 32.13
C LYS A 100 48.46 -28.94 33.48
N GLU A 101 48.55 -27.64 33.75
CA GLU A 101 49.08 -27.12 35.01
C GLU A 101 48.25 -27.57 36.22
N THR A 102 46.92 -27.49 36.15
CA THR A 102 46.01 -27.97 37.20
C THR A 102 46.05 -29.49 37.38
N LYS A 103 46.24 -30.24 36.30
CA LYS A 103 46.44 -31.70 36.39
C LYS A 103 47.75 -32.03 37.11
N ASP A 104 48.83 -31.30 36.82
CA ASP A 104 50.12 -31.50 37.46
C ASP A 104 50.10 -31.12 38.94
N THR A 105 49.39 -30.06 39.34
CA THR A 105 49.20 -29.70 40.76
C THR A 105 48.36 -30.75 41.49
N LEU A 106 47.29 -31.26 40.89
CA LEU A 106 46.48 -32.33 41.48
C LEU A 106 47.30 -33.61 41.75
N VAL A 107 48.19 -33.99 40.82
CA VAL A 107 49.08 -35.14 41.00
C VAL A 107 50.01 -34.90 42.19
N LYS A 108 50.61 -33.71 42.32
CA LYS A 108 51.46 -33.35 43.45
C LYS A 108 50.71 -33.39 44.78
N GLU A 109 49.48 -32.89 44.83
CA GLU A 109 48.65 -32.97 46.04
C GLU A 109 48.28 -34.41 46.40
N ARG A 110 47.95 -35.27 45.41
CA ARG A 110 47.69 -36.69 45.66
C ARG A 110 48.91 -37.43 46.19
N GLU A 111 50.11 -37.11 45.71
CA GLU A 111 51.35 -37.67 46.24
C GLU A 111 51.63 -37.18 47.67
N ALA A 112 51.37 -35.91 47.96
CA ALA A 112 51.46 -35.36 49.32
C ALA A 112 50.45 -36.03 50.27
N ALA A 113 49.20 -36.20 49.83
CA ALA A 113 48.15 -36.89 50.59
C ALA A 113 48.48 -38.36 50.84
N LYS A 114 49.09 -39.07 49.87
CA LYS A 114 49.59 -40.44 50.07
C LYS A 114 50.69 -40.50 51.12
N LYS A 115 51.64 -39.56 51.11
CA LYS A 115 52.69 -39.46 52.15
C LYS A 115 52.12 -39.16 53.54
N VAL A 116 51.04 -38.40 53.63
CA VAL A 116 50.32 -38.14 54.88
C VAL A 116 49.54 -39.39 55.35
N ALA A 117 48.95 -40.15 54.43
CA ALA A 117 48.23 -41.39 54.74
C ALA A 117 49.16 -42.54 55.20
N GLU A 118 50.42 -42.56 54.76
CA GLU A 118 51.42 -43.59 55.14
C GLU A 118 51.96 -43.41 56.58
N ILE A 119 51.72 -42.25 57.21
CA ILE A 119 52.16 -41.90 58.58
C ILE A 119 51.02 -42.06 59.62
N ALA A 120 49.79 -42.33 59.18
CA ALA A 120 48.65 -42.44 60.09
C ALA A 120 48.66 -43.77 60.87
N PRO A 121 48.78 -43.77 62.21
CA PRO A 121 48.55 -44.96 62.99
C PRO A 121 47.05 -45.27 63.04
N VAL A 122 46.74 -46.56 62.96
CA VAL A 122 45.42 -47.19 63.07
C VAL A 122 44.64 -46.64 64.27
N ILE A 123 43.55 -45.92 64.02
CA ILE A 123 42.59 -45.48 65.03
C ILE A 123 41.36 -46.39 64.97
N LYS A 124 41.04 -47.00 66.12
CA LYS A 124 39.86 -47.83 66.37
C LYS A 124 38.58 -47.00 66.22
N GLU A 125 37.63 -47.51 65.44
CA GLU A 125 36.27 -47.03 65.36
C GLU A 125 35.55 -47.22 66.72
N VAL A 126 35.18 -46.10 67.34
CA VAL A 126 34.16 -46.03 68.39
C VAL A 126 33.01 -45.23 67.80
N PRO A 127 31.77 -45.75 67.80
CA PRO A 127 30.64 -45.07 67.21
C PRO A 127 30.17 -43.96 68.15
N VAL A 128 30.45 -42.71 67.80
CA VAL A 128 29.76 -41.56 68.37
C VAL A 128 29.08 -40.86 67.22
N ILE A 129 27.76 -41.06 67.16
CA ILE A 129 26.85 -40.39 66.26
C ILE A 129 26.98 -38.88 66.51
N ASP A 130 27.41 -38.11 65.50
CA ASP A 130 27.33 -36.65 65.51
C ASP A 130 25.85 -36.23 65.45
N THR A 131 25.19 -36.26 66.60
CA THR A 131 23.80 -35.82 66.80
C THR A 131 23.56 -34.40 66.30
N GLU A 132 24.60 -33.54 66.31
CA GLU A 132 24.48 -32.15 65.86
C GLU A 132 24.48 -32.00 64.33
N LEU A 133 25.31 -32.78 63.61
CA LEU A 133 25.30 -32.79 62.14
C LEU A 133 24.00 -33.40 61.62
N MET A 134 23.48 -34.43 62.30
CA MET A 134 22.19 -35.04 61.98
C MET A 134 21.02 -34.06 62.16
N ASN A 135 21.08 -33.19 63.18
CA ASN A 135 20.08 -32.13 63.38
C ASN A 135 20.17 -31.05 62.29
N LYS A 136 21.38 -30.61 61.91
CA LYS A 136 21.56 -29.65 60.80
C LYS A 136 21.06 -30.20 59.46
N LEU A 137 21.37 -31.47 59.17
CA LEU A 137 20.85 -32.16 57.99
C LEU A 137 19.33 -32.34 58.04
N ARG A 138 18.73 -32.51 59.23
CA ARG A 138 17.28 -32.57 59.39
C ARG A 138 16.62 -31.22 59.12
N ASP A 139 17.17 -30.14 59.66
CA ASP A 139 16.66 -28.78 59.44
C ASP A 139 16.76 -28.35 57.97
N GLU A 140 17.87 -28.69 57.29
CA GLU A 140 18.02 -28.45 55.85
C GLU A 140 17.05 -29.28 55.03
N ASN A 141 16.80 -30.53 55.41
CA ASN A 141 15.82 -31.40 54.73
C ASN A 141 14.39 -30.86 54.91
N ASP A 142 14.04 -30.36 56.10
CA ASP A 142 12.75 -29.72 56.34
C ASP A 142 12.59 -28.42 55.53
N LYS A 143 13.65 -27.59 55.43
CA LYS A 143 13.66 -26.40 54.55
C LYS A 143 13.50 -26.79 53.09
N LEU A 144 14.24 -27.78 52.60
CA LEU A 144 14.10 -28.29 51.23
C LEU A 144 12.68 -28.81 50.97
N LYS A 145 12.09 -29.50 51.94
CA LYS A 145 10.71 -30.00 51.84
C LYS A 145 9.69 -28.86 51.72
N THR A 146 9.86 -27.78 52.49
CA THR A 146 8.99 -26.58 52.35
C THR A 146 9.16 -25.86 51.02
N LEU A 147 10.38 -25.80 50.48
CA LEU A 147 10.67 -25.23 49.17
C LEU A 147 10.05 -26.06 48.04
N VAL A 148 10.17 -27.39 48.10
CA VAL A 148 9.55 -28.30 47.14
C VAL A 148 8.03 -28.13 47.15
N SER A 149 7.37 -28.14 48.31
CA SER A 149 5.91 -27.92 48.36
C SER A 149 5.48 -26.54 47.88
N SER A 150 6.32 -25.51 48.05
CA SER A 150 6.07 -24.16 47.51
C SER A 150 6.17 -24.13 45.98
N LEU A 151 7.16 -24.83 45.41
CA LEU A 151 7.35 -24.93 43.97
C LEU A 151 6.25 -25.77 43.31
N GLU A 152 5.85 -26.88 43.91
CA GLU A 152 4.72 -27.70 43.46
C GLU A 152 3.44 -26.86 43.36
N LYS A 153 3.12 -26.08 44.42
CA LYS A 153 1.95 -25.19 44.40
C LYS A 153 2.04 -24.13 43.29
N LYS A 154 3.22 -23.56 43.05
CA LYS A 154 3.40 -22.57 41.96
C LYS A 154 3.20 -23.21 40.59
N ILE A 155 3.64 -24.45 40.41
CA ILE A 155 3.43 -25.21 39.17
C ILE A 155 1.93 -25.39 38.94
N ASP A 156 1.19 -25.89 39.93
CA ASP A 156 -0.27 -26.07 39.85
C ASP A 156 -1.00 -24.76 39.52
N ASP A 157 -0.62 -23.65 40.17
CA ASP A 157 -1.21 -22.33 39.92
C ASP A 157 -0.91 -21.82 38.50
N THR A 158 0.27 -22.12 37.95
CA THR A 158 0.63 -21.75 36.57
C THR A 158 -0.06 -22.60 35.52
N GLU A 159 -0.21 -23.90 35.77
CA GLU A 159 -0.92 -24.83 34.89
C GLU A 159 -2.39 -24.43 34.79
N LYS A 160 -3.03 -24.11 35.92
CA LYS A 160 -4.41 -23.61 35.93
C LYS A 160 -4.60 -22.31 35.13
N LYS A 161 -3.68 -21.35 35.27
CA LYS A 161 -3.72 -20.09 34.48
C LYS A 161 -3.53 -20.34 32.99
N TYR A 162 -2.66 -21.29 32.64
CA TYR A 162 -2.45 -21.70 31.26
C TYR A 162 -3.74 -22.29 30.68
N ASP A 163 -4.40 -23.21 31.39
CA ASP A 163 -5.66 -23.82 30.96
C ASP A 163 -6.79 -22.79 30.78
N GLU A 164 -6.93 -21.86 31.72
CA GLU A 164 -7.91 -20.78 31.63
C GLU A 164 -7.63 -19.88 30.41
N THR A 165 -6.35 -19.56 30.15
CA THR A 165 -5.95 -18.76 29.00
C THR A 165 -6.19 -19.51 27.69
N ASN A 166 -5.86 -20.80 27.64
CA ASN A 166 -6.07 -21.64 26.48
C ASN A 166 -7.57 -21.73 26.14
N LYS A 167 -8.43 -21.93 27.15
CA LYS A 167 -9.89 -21.95 26.96
C LYS A 167 -10.43 -20.64 26.40
N ILE A 168 -9.97 -19.49 26.91
CA ILE A 168 -10.35 -18.18 26.38
C ILE A 168 -9.88 -18.02 24.92
N SER A 169 -8.69 -18.52 24.59
CA SER A 169 -8.16 -18.46 23.23
C SER A 169 -8.98 -19.30 22.25
N GLU A 170 -9.41 -20.49 22.65
CA GLU A 170 -10.30 -21.37 21.87
C GLU A 170 -11.67 -20.73 21.65
N GLU A 171 -12.25 -20.09 22.67
CA GLU A 171 -13.51 -19.36 22.54
C GLU A 171 -13.39 -18.16 21.59
N ARG A 172 -12.27 -17.43 21.62
CA ARG A 172 -11.98 -16.33 20.68
C ARG A 172 -11.82 -16.84 19.26
N LEU A 173 -11.13 -17.96 19.06
CA LEU A 173 -10.97 -18.58 17.76
C LEU A 173 -12.33 -18.99 17.17
N LYS A 174 -13.20 -19.60 17.99
CA LYS A 174 -14.56 -19.96 17.57
C LYS A 174 -15.37 -18.74 17.13
N LYS A 175 -15.33 -17.65 17.89
CA LYS A 175 -16.00 -16.39 17.53
C LYS A 175 -15.45 -15.78 16.23
N ALA A 176 -14.15 -15.92 15.98
CA ALA A 176 -13.54 -15.45 14.74
C ALA A 176 -14.02 -16.26 13.53
N MET A 177 -14.09 -17.59 13.64
CA MET A 177 -14.63 -18.47 12.59
C MET A 177 -16.10 -18.16 12.27
N ASP A 178 -16.93 -17.94 13.30
CA ASP A 178 -18.34 -17.56 13.10
C ASP A 178 -18.49 -16.20 12.40
N ALA A 179 -17.57 -15.25 12.64
CA ALA A 179 -17.55 -13.96 11.97
C ALA A 179 -17.08 -14.08 10.50
N GLU A 180 -16.08 -14.92 10.24
CA GLU A 180 -15.59 -15.22 8.89
C GLU A 180 -16.70 -15.83 8.02
N SER A 181 -17.45 -16.82 8.54
CA SER A 181 -18.60 -17.39 7.84
C SER A 181 -19.65 -16.34 7.48
N LYS A 182 -19.92 -15.36 8.35
CA LYS A 182 -20.86 -14.26 8.05
C LYS A 182 -20.33 -13.31 6.98
N ILE A 183 -19.02 -13.08 6.95
CA ILE A 183 -18.38 -12.26 5.91
C ILE A 183 -18.51 -12.96 4.56
N ASP A 184 -18.31 -14.27 4.51
CA ASP A 184 -18.49 -15.06 3.29
C ASP A 184 -19.93 -15.00 2.78
N ASP A 185 -20.93 -15.14 3.67
CA ASP A 185 -22.34 -14.99 3.32
C ASP A 185 -22.65 -13.60 2.73
N LEU A 186 -22.09 -12.54 3.34
CA LEU A 186 -22.24 -11.16 2.86
C LEU A 186 -21.55 -10.95 1.51
N ASN A 187 -20.37 -11.53 1.31
CA ASN A 187 -19.65 -11.47 0.03
C ASN A 187 -20.47 -12.14 -1.08
N MET A 188 -21.05 -13.30 -0.81
CA MET A 188 -21.93 -13.98 -1.76
C MET A 188 -23.20 -13.16 -2.06
N ALA A 189 -23.79 -12.51 -1.06
CA ALA A 189 -24.92 -11.61 -1.26
C ALA A 189 -24.55 -10.39 -2.11
N MET A 190 -23.38 -9.79 -1.86
CA MET A 190 -22.86 -8.66 -2.62
C MET A 190 -22.62 -9.01 -4.09
N LEU A 191 -22.04 -10.19 -4.37
CA LEU A 191 -21.86 -10.67 -5.74
C LEU A 191 -23.21 -10.82 -6.48
N ARG A 192 -24.22 -11.39 -5.82
CA ARG A 192 -25.58 -11.51 -6.38
C ARG A 192 -26.23 -10.15 -6.63
N LEU A 193 -26.01 -9.17 -5.76
CA LEU A 193 -26.51 -7.80 -5.97
C LEU A 193 -25.80 -7.12 -7.14
N GLN A 194 -24.49 -7.30 -7.25
CA GLN A 194 -23.71 -6.75 -8.36
C GLN A 194 -24.15 -7.33 -9.71
N GLU A 195 -24.42 -8.63 -9.76
CA GLU A 195 -25.00 -9.28 -10.94
C GLU A 195 -26.38 -8.69 -11.30
N LYS A 196 -27.27 -8.51 -10.31
CA LYS A 196 -28.58 -7.87 -10.54
C LYS A 196 -28.46 -6.44 -11.05
N ILE A 197 -27.54 -5.65 -10.51
CA ILE A 197 -27.28 -4.27 -10.99
C ILE A 197 -26.79 -4.30 -12.44
N SER A 198 -25.85 -5.19 -12.77
CA SER A 198 -25.37 -5.35 -14.15
C SER A 198 -26.51 -5.70 -15.11
N ASN A 199 -27.41 -6.61 -14.72
CA ASN A 199 -28.56 -6.99 -15.53
C ASN A 199 -29.54 -5.82 -15.70
N MET A 200 -29.82 -5.07 -14.63
CA MET A 200 -30.67 -3.87 -14.70
C MET A 200 -30.05 -2.78 -15.60
N GLU A 201 -28.74 -2.56 -15.55
CA GLU A 201 -28.05 -1.61 -16.43
C GLU A 201 -28.09 -2.03 -17.91
N THR A 202 -28.07 -3.34 -18.19
CA THR A 202 -28.26 -3.83 -19.56
C THR A 202 -29.70 -3.63 -20.02
N ASP A 203 -30.68 -3.88 -19.16
CA ASP A 203 -32.10 -3.67 -19.46
C ASP A 203 -32.41 -2.19 -19.70
N GLU A 204 -31.84 -1.27 -18.91
CA GLU A 204 -31.97 0.18 -19.12
C GLU A 204 -31.39 0.61 -20.47
N LYS A 205 -30.22 0.07 -20.85
CA LYS A 205 -29.60 0.35 -22.16
C LYS A 205 -30.45 -0.18 -23.32
N VAL A 206 -31.00 -1.39 -23.19
CA VAL A 206 -31.90 -1.98 -24.20
C VAL A 206 -33.17 -1.13 -24.34
N GLN A 207 -33.76 -0.67 -23.23
CA GLN A 207 -34.94 0.18 -23.23
C GLN A 207 -34.67 1.55 -23.86
N ARG A 208 -33.52 2.18 -23.55
CA ARG A 208 -33.09 3.43 -24.20
C ARG A 208 -32.82 3.25 -25.69
N GLN A 209 -32.26 2.12 -26.11
CA GLN A 209 -32.02 1.83 -27.52
C GLN A 209 -33.31 1.52 -28.28
N ALA A 210 -34.30 0.89 -27.64
CA ALA A 210 -35.63 0.68 -28.19
C ALA A 210 -36.37 2.02 -28.43
N LEU A 211 -36.25 2.98 -27.51
CA LEU A 211 -36.81 4.33 -27.67
C LEU A 211 -36.16 5.13 -28.81
N LEU A 212 -34.89 4.87 -29.13
CA LEU A 212 -34.14 5.54 -30.20
C LEU A 212 -34.28 4.87 -31.57
N SER A 213 -34.79 3.65 -31.64
CA SER A 213 -34.97 2.88 -32.89
C SER A 213 -36.40 2.89 -33.44
N THR A 214 -37.34 3.52 -32.72
CA THR A 214 -38.67 3.86 -33.26
C THR A 214 -38.56 5.01 -34.28
N PRO A 215 -38.93 4.81 -35.56
CA PRO A 215 -38.89 5.87 -36.55
C PRO A 215 -40.09 6.80 -36.35
N VAL A 216 -39.84 8.08 -36.04
CA VAL A 216 -40.90 9.11 -36.08
C VAL A 216 -41.10 9.56 -37.52
N ARG A 217 -42.12 8.97 -38.15
CA ARG A 217 -42.70 9.37 -39.44
C ARG A 217 -43.63 10.58 -39.19
N SER A 218 -43.49 11.62 -40.01
CA SER A 218 -44.41 12.76 -40.02
C SER A 218 -45.77 12.35 -40.62
N MET A 219 -46.82 12.99 -40.09
CA MET A 219 -48.20 13.14 -40.57
C MET A 219 -49.30 12.18 -40.08
N SER A 220 -50.21 12.80 -39.32
CA SER A 220 -51.67 12.84 -39.50
C SER A 220 -52.55 11.71 -38.95
N GLU A 221 -53.45 12.17 -38.07
CA GLU A 221 -54.87 11.82 -37.97
C GLU A 221 -55.34 10.55 -37.23
N HIS A 222 -56.16 10.85 -36.22
CA HIS A 222 -57.37 10.15 -35.78
C HIS A 222 -57.27 8.89 -34.87
N LEU A 223 -57.79 9.09 -33.64
CA LEU A 223 -58.58 8.13 -32.82
C LEU A 223 -57.74 6.99 -32.18
N SER A 224 -57.81 6.60 -30.90
CA SER A 224 -58.87 6.61 -29.88
C SER A 224 -58.22 6.36 -28.50
N ILE A 225 -58.65 7.07 -27.44
CA ILE A 225 -58.39 6.66 -26.05
C ILE A 225 -59.53 5.70 -25.62
N PRO A 226 -59.24 4.52 -25.04
CA PRO A 226 -60.28 3.67 -24.47
C PRO A 226 -60.84 4.26 -23.16
N ILE A 227 -62.15 4.37 -23.12
CA ILE A 227 -62.99 4.65 -21.95
C ILE A 227 -62.98 3.43 -21.02
N VAL A 228 -62.66 3.63 -19.73
CA VAL A 228 -63.17 2.84 -18.58
C VAL A 228 -63.28 3.79 -17.36
N PRO A 229 -64.31 3.65 -16.48
CA PRO A 229 -64.98 4.80 -15.86
C PRO A 229 -64.73 5.01 -14.36
N LYS A 230 -65.08 6.23 -13.92
CA LYS A 230 -65.69 6.69 -12.64
C LYS A 230 -65.35 5.95 -11.34
N ASN A 231 -64.93 6.71 -10.33
CA ASN A 231 -65.57 6.84 -8.99
C ASN A 231 -65.01 8.13 -8.34
N LEU A 232 -65.81 9.20 -8.26
CA LEU A 232 -66.57 9.66 -7.07
C LEU A 232 -65.67 10.36 -6.04
N GLU A 233 -65.79 11.69 -5.91
CA GLU A 233 -66.39 12.36 -4.73
C GLU A 233 -66.27 13.90 -4.82
N ASN A 234 -67.45 14.56 -4.83
CA ASN A 234 -67.83 15.93 -4.41
C ASN A 234 -66.76 17.06 -4.37
N GLY A 235 -66.94 18.27 -4.92
CA GLY A 235 -68.11 19.03 -5.35
C GLY A 235 -67.97 20.47 -4.83
N TYR A 236 -68.10 21.50 -5.68
CA TYR A 236 -68.78 22.80 -5.47
C TYR A 236 -68.43 23.80 -6.63
N HIS A 237 -69.51 24.36 -7.20
CA HIS A 237 -69.64 25.28 -8.35
C HIS A 237 -69.07 26.70 -8.06
N GLU A 238 -68.82 27.65 -9.00
CA GLU A 238 -69.54 28.02 -10.24
C GLU A 238 -68.74 29.07 -11.08
N ALA A 239 -68.93 29.02 -12.42
CA ALA A 239 -68.86 30.08 -13.48
C ALA A 239 -67.64 31.05 -13.57
N GLU A 240 -67.03 31.40 -14.71
CA GLU A 240 -67.44 31.51 -16.12
C GLU A 240 -66.15 31.60 -17.01
N GLU A 241 -66.21 31.14 -18.27
CA GLU A 241 -65.16 31.19 -19.32
C GLU A 241 -65.11 32.57 -20.06
N PRO A 242 -64.28 32.82 -21.11
CA PRO A 242 -62.96 32.30 -21.53
C PRO A 242 -61.99 33.44 -22.00
N LYS A 243 -60.69 33.13 -22.23
CA LYS A 243 -59.84 33.64 -23.35
C LYS A 243 -58.34 33.32 -23.17
N GLU A 244 -57.80 32.49 -24.08
CA GLU A 244 -56.39 32.50 -24.50
C GLU A 244 -56.07 33.76 -25.34
N PRO A 245 -54.84 33.98 -25.84
CA PRO A 245 -53.50 33.84 -25.26
C PRO A 245 -52.74 35.18 -25.40
N GLN A 246 -51.48 35.30 -24.92
CA GLN A 246 -50.37 36.03 -25.57
C GLN A 246 -49.32 36.60 -24.60
N SER A 247 -48.06 36.48 -25.05
CA SER A 247 -46.93 37.41 -24.85
C SER A 247 -46.31 37.59 -23.46
N ALA A 248 -45.04 37.22 -23.37
CA ALA A 248 -44.04 37.88 -22.50
C ALA A 248 -43.93 39.39 -22.83
N PRO A 249 -43.22 40.28 -22.07
CA PRO A 249 -42.46 40.19 -20.80
C PRO A 249 -42.92 41.32 -19.81
N PRO A 250 -42.29 41.72 -18.65
CA PRO A 250 -40.95 42.34 -18.58
C PRO A 250 -40.18 42.15 -17.24
N ALA A 251 -38.91 42.57 -17.26
CA ALA A 251 -38.06 42.70 -16.08
C ALA A 251 -38.55 43.81 -15.13
N LEU A 252 -38.67 43.50 -13.84
CA LEU A 252 -38.65 44.46 -12.74
C LEU A 252 -37.74 43.95 -11.63
N LYS A 253 -36.68 44.71 -11.38
CA LYS A 253 -35.90 44.72 -10.14
C LYS A 253 -36.80 45.26 -9.03
N ASP A 254 -36.85 44.63 -7.85
CA ASP A 254 -36.11 45.15 -6.70
C ASP A 254 -36.19 44.28 -5.43
N TYR A 255 -35.06 44.30 -4.71
CA TYR A 255 -34.76 43.97 -3.32
C TYR A 255 -35.38 42.76 -2.59
N GLY A 256 -34.46 41.94 -2.06
CA GLY A 256 -34.48 41.68 -0.62
C GLY A 256 -34.26 40.22 -0.21
N ASN A 257 -32.99 39.89 0.02
CA ASN A 257 -32.52 38.82 0.91
C ASN A 257 -32.54 37.37 0.36
N GLY A 258 -31.45 37.00 -0.30
CA GLY A 258 -31.11 35.60 -0.59
C GLY A 258 -29.59 35.44 -0.62
N ASP A 259 -29.05 34.80 0.41
CA ASP A 259 -27.62 34.58 0.70
C ASP A 259 -26.74 34.26 -0.52
N PRO A 260 -25.52 34.83 -0.64
CA PRO A 260 -24.53 34.38 -1.59
C PRO A 260 -23.83 33.14 -1.05
N LYS A 261 -24.52 31.98 -0.99
CA LYS A 261 -23.83 30.70 -0.73
C LYS A 261 -23.09 30.23 -2.00
N LEU A 262 -21.91 30.83 -2.16
CA LEU A 262 -20.63 30.17 -2.40
C LEU A 262 -20.63 29.10 -3.50
N LYS A 263 -20.33 29.53 -4.72
CA LYS A 263 -19.54 28.68 -5.62
C LYS A 263 -18.12 28.58 -5.03
N LYS A 264 -17.92 27.67 -4.07
CA LYS A 264 -16.59 27.34 -3.53
C LYS A 264 -15.65 27.08 -4.71
N SER A 265 -14.50 27.74 -4.70
CA SER A 265 -13.48 27.52 -5.72
C SER A 265 -12.97 26.07 -5.63
N SER A 266 -12.49 25.51 -6.75
CA SER A 266 -11.93 24.15 -6.75
C SER A 266 -10.80 23.96 -5.72
N ALA A 267 -10.12 25.05 -5.32
CA ALA A 267 -9.06 25.02 -4.31
C ALA A 267 -9.62 24.88 -2.88
N GLU A 268 -10.67 25.62 -2.54
CA GLU A 268 -11.37 25.51 -1.24
C GLU A 268 -11.97 24.12 -1.05
N LYS A 269 -12.55 23.55 -2.11
CA LYS A 269 -13.08 22.18 -2.06
C LYS A 269 -11.97 21.13 -1.86
N GLN A 270 -10.78 21.35 -2.41
CA GLN A 270 -9.63 20.46 -2.16
C GLN A 270 -9.14 20.60 -0.72
N GLN A 271 -9.11 21.82 -0.17
CA GLN A 271 -8.73 22.06 1.21
C GLN A 271 -9.67 21.31 2.18
N GLU A 272 -10.98 21.41 1.98
CA GLU A 272 -11.99 20.69 2.77
C GLU A 272 -11.82 19.16 2.69
N ASN A 273 -11.49 18.63 1.52
CA ASN A 273 -11.24 17.20 1.36
C ASN A 273 -9.98 16.75 2.13
N VAL A 274 -8.97 17.62 2.20
CA VAL A 274 -7.74 17.36 2.95
C VAL A 274 -8.03 17.43 4.45
N ASP A 275 -8.79 18.41 4.92
CA ASP A 275 -9.26 18.50 6.31
C ASP A 275 -10.04 17.23 6.70
N ALA A 276 -11.00 16.79 5.89
CA ALA A 276 -11.75 15.57 6.13
C ALA A 276 -10.87 14.30 6.17
N LEU A 277 -9.81 14.25 5.36
CA LEU A 277 -8.83 13.16 5.42
C LEU A 277 -8.06 13.18 6.74
N ILE A 278 -7.56 14.34 7.17
CA ILE A 278 -6.82 14.47 8.42
C ILE A 278 -7.71 14.06 9.60
N ASP A 279 -8.95 14.54 9.67
CA ASP A 279 -9.90 14.19 10.73
C ASP A 279 -10.25 12.70 10.76
N CYS A 280 -10.31 12.07 9.58
CA CYS A 280 -10.56 10.64 9.46
C CYS A 280 -9.38 9.80 9.96
N VAL A 281 -8.16 10.17 9.55
CA VAL A 281 -6.92 9.44 9.84
C VAL A 281 -6.39 9.72 11.26
N ALA A 282 -6.72 10.87 11.83
CA ALA A 282 -6.39 11.20 13.22
C ALA A 282 -7.01 10.22 14.22
N LYS A 283 -8.10 9.56 13.84
CA LYS A 283 -8.70 8.47 14.61
C LYS A 283 -7.94 7.18 14.35
N ASN A 284 -7.78 6.34 15.37
CA ASN A 284 -7.25 4.99 15.17
C ASN A 284 -8.26 4.17 14.34
N LEU A 285 -7.97 4.00 13.05
CA LEU A 285 -8.82 3.29 12.08
C LEU A 285 -8.62 1.77 12.11
N GLY A 286 -7.63 1.28 12.86
CA GLY A 286 -7.33 -0.14 12.99
C GLY A 286 -6.86 -0.80 11.69
N TYR A 287 -7.17 -2.10 11.59
CA TYR A 287 -6.65 -3.00 10.55
C TYR A 287 -7.79 -3.74 9.86
N CYS A 288 -7.64 -3.95 8.56
CA CYS A 288 -8.51 -4.82 7.76
C CYS A 288 -7.64 -5.85 7.05
N GLU A 289 -7.88 -7.14 7.29
CA GLU A 289 -7.05 -8.25 6.75
C GLU A 289 -5.55 -8.08 7.07
N GLY A 290 -5.21 -7.60 8.26
CA GLY A 290 -3.83 -7.31 8.66
C GLY A 290 -3.19 -6.09 7.96
N LYS A 291 -3.95 -5.34 7.16
CA LYS A 291 -3.48 -4.11 6.49
C LYS A 291 -3.92 -2.87 7.28
N PRO A 292 -3.01 -1.91 7.56
CA PRO A 292 -3.35 -0.71 8.32
C PRO A 292 -4.23 0.24 7.50
N VAL A 293 -5.46 0.47 7.95
CA VAL A 293 -6.49 1.16 7.15
C VAL A 293 -6.12 2.62 6.86
N ALA A 294 -5.51 3.32 7.83
CA ALA A 294 -5.09 4.71 7.67
C ALA A 294 -4.04 4.86 6.55
N ALA A 295 -3.01 4.01 6.51
CA ALA A 295 -1.99 4.04 5.47
C ALA A 295 -2.57 3.91 4.05
N PHE A 296 -3.46 2.94 3.83
CA PHE A 296 -4.09 2.72 2.53
C PHE A 296 -5.06 3.86 2.15
N THR A 297 -5.75 4.43 3.14
CA THR A 297 -6.65 5.57 2.93
C THR A 297 -5.88 6.80 2.50
N ILE A 298 -4.82 7.17 3.24
CA ILE A 298 -3.91 8.27 2.88
C ILE A 298 -3.38 8.06 1.47
N TYR A 299 -2.83 6.86 1.19
CA TYR A 299 -2.24 6.56 -0.12
C TYR A 299 -3.23 6.70 -1.28
N LYS A 300 -4.45 6.15 -1.13
CA LYS A 300 -5.50 6.25 -2.15
C LYS A 300 -5.92 7.70 -2.39
N CYS A 301 -6.05 8.51 -1.35
CA CYS A 301 -6.38 9.94 -1.48
C CYS A 301 -5.28 10.71 -2.22
N LEU A 302 -4.01 10.50 -1.85
CA LEU A 302 -2.87 11.14 -2.52
C LEU A 302 -2.77 10.75 -4.00
N LEU A 303 -3.08 9.49 -4.35
CA LEU A 303 -3.18 9.06 -5.75
C LEU A 303 -4.33 9.73 -6.49
N HIS A 304 -5.51 9.76 -5.88
CA HIS A 304 -6.72 10.34 -6.46
C HIS A 304 -6.53 11.83 -6.77
N TRP A 305 -5.88 12.56 -5.86
CA TRP A 305 -5.57 13.99 -6.02
C TRP A 305 -4.30 14.25 -6.86
N LYS A 306 -3.62 13.20 -7.33
CA LYS A 306 -2.33 13.26 -8.04
C LYS A 306 -1.27 14.07 -7.28
N SER A 307 -1.30 14.04 -5.94
CA SER A 307 -0.41 14.84 -5.09
C SER A 307 1.06 14.51 -5.30
N PHE A 308 1.38 13.31 -5.79
CA PHE A 308 2.75 12.91 -6.12
C PHE A 308 3.33 13.62 -7.36
N GLU A 309 2.48 14.05 -8.28
CA GLU A 309 2.86 14.75 -9.53
C GLU A 309 2.81 16.28 -9.38
N ALA A 310 2.36 16.78 -8.22
CA ALA A 310 2.15 18.21 -7.99
C ALA A 310 3.45 18.94 -7.65
N GLU A 311 3.69 20.08 -8.30
CA GLU A 311 4.85 20.95 -8.01
C GLU A 311 4.73 21.65 -6.66
N LYS A 312 3.50 21.90 -6.21
CA LYS A 312 3.17 22.50 -4.91
C LYS A 312 1.94 21.81 -4.33
N THR A 313 2.03 21.37 -3.09
CA THR A 313 0.93 20.76 -2.33
C THR A 313 1.21 20.89 -0.83
N SER A 314 0.22 21.28 -0.04
CA SER A 314 0.31 21.38 1.43
C SER A 314 -0.10 20.08 2.14
N VAL A 315 -0.62 19.10 1.40
CA VAL A 315 -1.16 17.85 1.98
C VAL A 315 -0.07 17.05 2.71
N PHE A 316 1.15 17.04 2.17
CA PHE A 316 2.26 16.33 2.80
C PHE A 316 2.67 16.95 4.13
N ASP A 317 2.75 18.28 4.21
CA ASP A 317 3.11 18.97 5.45
C ASP A 317 2.07 18.73 6.55
N ARG A 318 0.78 18.70 6.18
CA ARG A 318 -0.31 18.40 7.11
C ARG A 318 -0.31 16.95 7.60
N LEU A 319 0.02 15.99 6.72
CA LEU A 319 0.20 14.59 7.11
C LEU A 319 1.43 14.40 8.01
N ILE A 320 2.52 15.12 7.75
CA ILE A 320 3.72 15.14 8.60
C ILE A 320 3.35 15.67 9.99
N GLN A 321 2.64 16.79 10.07
CA GLN A 321 2.16 17.35 11.34
C GLN A 321 1.26 16.37 12.10
N LEU A 322 0.33 15.72 11.40
CA LEU A 322 -0.54 14.71 11.99
C LEU A 322 0.27 13.57 12.61
N ILE A 323 1.15 12.93 11.82
CA ILE A 323 1.99 11.82 12.29
C ILE A 323 2.88 12.30 13.44
N GLY A 324 3.51 13.47 13.30
CA GLY A 324 4.35 14.09 14.32
C GLY A 324 3.64 14.23 15.65
N SER A 325 2.46 14.87 15.66
CA SER A 325 1.65 15.04 16.87
C SER A 325 1.20 13.70 17.48
N ALA A 326 0.90 12.72 16.63
CA ALA A 326 0.44 11.43 17.09
C ALA A 326 1.55 10.56 17.70
N ILE A 327 2.82 10.90 17.49
CA ILE A 327 3.98 10.20 18.09
C ILE A 327 4.69 11.03 19.17
N GLU A 328 4.11 12.15 19.61
CA GLU A 328 4.67 12.97 20.68
C GLU A 328 4.66 12.27 22.04
N ASN A 329 3.65 11.42 22.30
CA ASN A 329 3.60 10.61 23.51
C ASN A 329 4.50 9.37 23.35
N GLU A 330 5.74 9.49 23.80
CA GLU A 330 6.74 8.43 23.68
C GLU A 330 6.53 7.24 24.64
N GLU A 331 5.60 7.33 25.59
CA GLU A 331 5.31 6.26 26.56
C GLU A 331 4.22 5.28 26.08
N ASP A 332 3.38 5.69 25.14
CA ASP A 332 2.28 4.87 24.62
C ASP A 332 2.75 3.95 23.49
N ASN A 333 3.30 2.79 23.89
CA ASN A 333 3.82 1.80 22.96
C ASN A 333 2.75 1.26 21.99
N ASP A 334 1.48 1.20 22.38
CA ASP A 334 0.39 0.70 21.54
C ASP A 334 0.10 1.68 20.39
N ASN A 335 -0.01 2.96 20.72
CA ASN A 335 -0.18 4.01 19.72
C ASN A 335 1.07 4.16 18.83
N LEU A 336 2.27 4.08 19.39
CA LEU A 336 3.52 4.07 18.62
C LEU A 336 3.58 2.87 17.66
N ALA A 337 3.20 1.66 18.09
CA ALA A 337 3.16 0.47 17.24
C ALA A 337 2.14 0.61 16.10
N TYR A 338 0.97 1.19 16.39
CA TYR A 338 -0.03 1.52 15.37
C TYR A 338 0.54 2.49 14.32
N TRP A 339 1.19 3.58 14.75
CA TRP A 339 1.79 4.54 13.82
C TRP A 339 3.01 3.99 13.11
N LEU A 340 3.82 3.13 13.73
CA LEU A 340 4.92 2.40 13.06
C LEU A 340 4.38 1.56 11.91
N SER A 341 3.29 0.82 12.15
CA SER A 341 2.65 -0.02 11.14
C SER A 341 2.07 0.81 9.99
N ASN A 342 1.40 1.92 10.30
CA ASN A 342 0.84 2.81 9.28
C ASN A 342 1.93 3.52 8.46
N THR A 343 2.94 4.09 9.12
CA THR A 343 4.02 4.83 8.46
C THR A 343 4.89 3.91 7.60
N SER A 344 5.24 2.71 8.08
CA SER A 344 5.99 1.72 7.31
C SER A 344 5.22 1.22 6.09
N SER A 345 3.91 0.94 6.23
CA SER A 345 3.05 0.54 5.12
C SER A 345 2.87 1.65 4.09
N LEU A 346 2.68 2.89 4.53
CA LEU A 346 2.60 4.05 3.65
C LEU A 346 3.92 4.27 2.92
N LEU A 347 5.06 4.16 3.61
CA LEU A 347 6.39 4.26 3.03
C LEU A 347 6.63 3.17 1.97
N PHE A 348 6.22 1.92 2.25
CA PHE A 348 6.30 0.81 1.30
C PHE A 348 5.47 1.09 0.03
N LEU A 349 4.23 1.56 0.18
CA LEU A 349 3.37 1.93 -0.95
C LEU A 349 4.00 3.05 -1.79
N LEU A 350 4.60 4.06 -1.14
CA LEU A 350 5.31 5.14 -1.81
C LEU A 350 6.58 4.67 -2.53
N GLN A 351 7.38 3.80 -1.92
CA GLN A 351 8.57 3.23 -2.54
C GLN A 351 8.22 2.46 -3.82
N ARG A 352 7.07 1.78 -3.82
CA ARG A 352 6.59 1.02 -4.96
C ARG A 352 5.94 1.90 -6.04
N SER A 353 5.35 3.04 -5.66
CA SER A 353 4.68 3.97 -6.60
C SER A 353 5.60 5.01 -7.20
N LEU A 354 6.52 5.55 -6.43
CA LEU A 354 7.42 6.59 -6.89
C LEU A 354 8.55 5.93 -7.66
N LYS A 355 8.59 6.17 -8.97
CA LYS A 355 9.71 5.72 -9.80
C LYS A 355 10.97 6.37 -9.25
N ALA A 356 11.88 5.59 -8.68
CA ALA A 356 13.21 6.09 -8.38
C ALA A 356 13.80 6.58 -9.70
N ALA A 357 14.26 7.84 -9.73
CA ALA A 357 15.02 8.37 -10.84
C ALA A 357 16.29 7.51 -11.01
N GLY A 358 16.20 6.43 -11.79
CA GLY A 358 17.29 5.49 -12.02
C GLY A 358 16.97 3.99 -11.92
N ALA A 359 15.88 3.55 -11.25
CA ALA A 359 15.70 2.11 -10.99
C ALA A 359 15.28 1.29 -12.24
N PRO A 360 15.76 0.03 -12.38
CA PRO A 360 15.28 -0.91 -13.39
C PRO A 360 13.83 -1.27 -13.07
N GLY A 361 12.93 -1.15 -14.06
CA GLY A 361 11.58 -1.65 -13.90
C GLY A 361 11.59 -3.17 -13.90
N THR A 362 11.01 -3.78 -12.87
CA THR A 362 10.44 -5.12 -12.99
C THR A 362 9.49 -5.11 -14.19
N VAL A 363 9.55 -6.20 -14.94
CA VAL A 363 8.95 -6.39 -16.25
C VAL A 363 7.46 -6.05 -16.23
N SER A 364 7.07 -4.90 -16.80
CA SER A 364 5.67 -4.67 -17.15
C SER A 364 5.33 -5.62 -18.30
N ARG A 365 4.50 -6.63 -18.01
CA ARG A 365 3.92 -7.53 -19.01
C ARG A 365 3.35 -6.69 -20.15
N LYS A 366 3.82 -6.98 -21.35
CA LYS A 366 3.34 -6.43 -22.62
C LYS A 366 1.81 -6.43 -22.65
N LYS A 367 1.23 -5.27 -22.96
CA LYS A 367 -0.13 -5.14 -23.51
C LYS A 367 -0.27 -6.12 -24.69
N PRO A 368 -1.36 -6.89 -24.82
CA PRO A 368 -1.55 -7.71 -26.02
C PRO A 368 -1.67 -6.80 -27.27
N PRO A 369 -1.18 -7.26 -28.43
CA PRO A 369 -1.15 -6.45 -29.65
C PRO A 369 -2.58 -6.13 -30.13
N GLN A 370 -2.78 -4.91 -30.63
CA GLN A 370 -4.06 -4.51 -31.22
C GLN A 370 -4.28 -5.21 -32.57
N PRO A 371 -5.49 -5.74 -32.85
CA PRO A 371 -5.80 -6.32 -34.15
C PRO A 371 -5.94 -5.22 -35.22
N THR A 372 -5.21 -5.39 -36.31
CA THR A 372 -5.34 -4.62 -37.55
C THR A 372 -6.54 -5.13 -38.34
N SER A 373 -7.71 -4.51 -38.17
CA SER A 373 -8.88 -4.75 -39.03
C SER A 373 -9.78 -3.50 -39.08
N LEU A 374 -10.17 -3.11 -40.30
CA LEU A 374 -10.89 -1.88 -40.63
C LEU A 374 -12.34 -1.81 -40.11
N PHE A 375 -12.87 -2.87 -39.49
CA PHE A 375 -14.21 -2.86 -38.88
C PHE A 375 -14.24 -2.46 -37.38
N GLY A 376 -13.07 -2.35 -36.72
CA GLY A 376 -12.98 -2.06 -35.28
C GLY A 376 -13.04 -0.58 -34.88
N ARG A 377 -13.18 0.36 -35.83
CA ARG A 377 -13.00 1.80 -35.55
C ARG A 377 -14.22 2.52 -34.97
N MET A 378 -15.43 1.96 -35.06
CA MET A 378 -16.64 2.62 -34.52
C MET A 378 -16.97 2.25 -33.06
N ALA A 379 -16.23 1.35 -32.42
CA ALA A 379 -16.48 0.94 -31.03
C ALA A 379 -15.56 1.62 -29.98
N GLN A 380 -14.90 2.73 -30.33
CA GLN A 380 -14.01 3.48 -29.42
C GLN A 380 -14.61 4.77 -28.86
N GLY A 381 -15.92 4.96 -28.99
CA GLY A 381 -16.60 6.20 -28.56
C GLY A 381 -16.77 6.38 -27.05
N LEU A 382 -16.76 5.32 -26.24
CA LEU A 382 -17.05 5.44 -24.80
C LEU A 382 -16.25 4.39 -24.01
N ARG A 383 -15.07 4.77 -23.53
CA ARG A 383 -14.47 4.12 -22.34
C ARG A 383 -14.29 5.17 -21.27
N SER A 384 -15.40 5.42 -20.57
CA SER A 384 -15.36 5.97 -19.23
C SER A 384 -14.57 5.00 -18.34
N ALA A 385 -13.78 5.55 -17.42
CA ALA A 385 -13.01 4.79 -16.46
C ALA A 385 -13.96 4.06 -15.50
N SER A 386 -14.11 2.75 -15.67
CA SER A 386 -14.80 1.91 -14.70
C SER A 386 -13.90 0.77 -14.25
N PHE A 387 -13.74 0.79 -12.94
CA PHE A 387 -13.05 -0.15 -12.07
C PHE A 387 -13.79 -1.48 -12.08
N ALA A 388 -13.28 -2.47 -12.80
CA ALA A 388 -13.70 -3.85 -12.65
C ALA A 388 -12.56 -4.73 -13.19
N ASN A 389 -11.78 -5.26 -12.26
CA ASN A 389 -11.04 -6.53 -12.33
C ASN A 389 -10.21 -6.66 -11.05
N MET A 390 -10.87 -7.04 -9.95
CA MET A 390 -10.22 -7.56 -8.76
C MET A 390 -10.33 -9.09 -8.84
N HIS A 391 -9.26 -9.73 -9.31
CA HIS A 391 -8.98 -11.10 -8.92
C HIS A 391 -7.48 -11.25 -8.64
N VAL A 392 -7.22 -11.47 -7.35
CA VAL A 392 -6.12 -12.22 -6.73
C VAL A 392 -4.81 -12.27 -7.52
N GLU A 393 -3.94 -11.28 -7.26
CA GLU A 393 -2.49 -11.47 -7.09
C GLU A 393 -1.94 -10.17 -6.46
N ALA A 394 -1.51 -10.26 -5.19
CA ALA A 394 -1.19 -9.14 -4.30
C ALA A 394 0.10 -8.37 -4.65
N THR A 395 0.55 -8.40 -5.90
CA THR A 395 1.87 -7.88 -6.30
C THR A 395 1.89 -7.02 -7.55
N ASP A 396 0.78 -6.44 -8.04
CA ASP A 396 0.87 -5.59 -9.26
C ASP A 396 -0.10 -4.39 -9.43
N VAL A 397 -0.67 -3.82 -8.35
CA VAL A 397 -1.68 -2.72 -8.47
C VAL A 397 -1.10 -1.31 -8.25
N VAL A 398 0.22 -1.16 -8.14
CA VAL A 398 0.80 0.16 -7.83
C VAL A 398 1.12 0.93 -9.12
N ARG A 399 0.33 1.97 -9.40
CA ARG A 399 0.56 2.91 -10.49
C ARG A 399 1.93 3.58 -10.30
N GLN A 400 2.85 3.37 -11.23
CA GLN A 400 4.13 4.08 -11.25
C GLN A 400 3.89 5.54 -11.62
N VAL A 401 4.33 6.46 -10.75
CA VAL A 401 4.15 7.91 -10.88
C VAL A 401 5.51 8.59 -10.89
N GLU A 402 5.67 9.62 -11.73
CA GLU A 402 6.84 10.50 -11.72
C GLU A 402 6.70 11.49 -10.56
N ALA A 403 7.41 11.20 -9.47
CA ALA A 403 7.34 11.98 -8.24
C ALA A 403 7.98 13.36 -8.42
N LYS A 404 7.28 14.42 -7.99
CA LYS A 404 7.87 15.75 -7.83
C LYS A 404 8.53 15.91 -6.45
N TYR A 405 9.30 16.98 -6.29
CA TYR A 405 10.10 17.26 -5.09
C TYR A 405 9.33 17.14 -3.76
N PRO A 406 8.09 17.67 -3.60
CA PRO A 406 7.35 17.53 -2.35
C PRO A 406 7.08 16.07 -1.94
N ALA A 407 6.82 15.19 -2.92
CA ALA A 407 6.59 13.77 -2.65
C ALA A 407 7.87 13.03 -2.23
N LEU A 408 9.02 13.46 -2.76
CA LEU A 408 10.33 12.91 -2.38
C LEU A 408 10.70 13.31 -0.95
N LEU A 409 10.45 14.57 -0.57
CA LEU A 409 10.63 15.03 0.81
C LEU A 409 9.70 14.29 1.77
N PHE A 410 8.42 14.13 1.41
CA PHE A 410 7.46 13.38 2.22
C PHE A 410 7.92 11.94 2.46
N LYS A 411 8.43 11.27 1.43
CA LYS A 411 9.02 9.94 1.54
C LYS A 411 10.21 9.92 2.52
N GLN A 412 11.11 10.90 2.44
CA GLN A 412 12.26 11.00 3.34
C GLN A 412 11.82 11.21 4.80
N GLN A 413 10.81 12.06 5.03
CA GLN A 413 10.25 12.30 6.35
C GLN A 413 9.59 11.03 6.92
N LEU A 414 8.86 10.27 6.11
CA LEU A 414 8.30 8.98 6.54
C LEU A 414 9.39 7.98 6.93
N THR A 415 10.52 7.92 6.21
CA THR A 415 11.67 7.10 6.61
C THR A 415 12.18 7.50 7.99
N ALA A 416 12.38 8.80 8.23
CA ALA A 416 12.84 9.31 9.51
C ALA A 416 11.85 9.01 10.65
N TYR A 417 10.54 9.11 10.40
CA TYR A 417 9.52 8.73 11.37
C TYR A 417 9.56 7.24 11.71
N VAL A 418 9.70 6.36 10.71
CA VAL A 418 9.80 4.91 10.95
C VAL A 418 11.02 4.61 11.84
N GLU A 419 12.18 5.20 11.54
CA GLU A 419 13.39 5.04 12.36
C GLU A 419 13.21 5.58 13.78
N LYS A 420 12.60 6.76 13.92
CA LYS A 420 12.32 7.38 15.23
C LYS A 420 11.38 6.52 16.07
N ILE A 421 10.23 6.14 15.54
CA ILE A 421 9.21 5.35 16.25
C ILE A 421 9.78 4.00 16.65
N TYR A 422 10.49 3.33 15.75
CA TYR A 422 11.15 2.05 16.06
C TYR A 422 12.18 2.21 17.18
N GLY A 423 12.99 3.28 17.15
CA GLY A 423 13.96 3.58 18.20
C GLY A 423 13.31 3.74 19.58
N ILE A 424 12.23 4.52 19.66
CA ILE A 424 11.49 4.75 20.91
C ILE A 424 10.93 3.43 21.45
N ILE A 425 10.18 2.67 20.64
CA ILE A 425 9.59 1.39 21.07
C ILE A 425 10.67 0.43 21.55
N ARG A 426 11.78 0.31 20.81
CA ARG A 426 12.89 -0.57 21.18
C ARG A 426 13.48 -0.19 22.54
N ASP A 427 13.69 1.10 22.77
CA ASP A 427 14.31 1.59 24.00
C ASP A 427 13.37 1.45 25.20
N ASN A 428 12.05 1.66 25.00
CA ASN A 428 11.01 1.38 25.99
C ASN A 428 10.97 -0.10 26.38
N ILE A 429 10.87 -1.00 25.39
CA ILE A 429 10.85 -2.45 25.62
C ILE A 429 12.15 -2.90 26.30
N LYS A 430 13.30 -2.36 25.89
CA LYS A 430 14.59 -2.67 26.54
C LYS A 430 14.57 -2.28 28.01
N LYS A 431 14.02 -1.12 28.35
CA LYS A 431 13.89 -0.63 29.74
C LYS A 431 12.97 -1.53 30.57
N GLU A 432 11.80 -1.89 30.04
CA GLU A 432 10.84 -2.79 30.68
C GLU A 432 11.41 -4.21 30.87
N LEU A 433 12.06 -4.74 29.84
CA LEU A 433 12.64 -6.07 29.91
C LEU A 433 13.83 -6.11 30.87
N SER A 434 14.67 -5.06 30.90
CA SER A 434 15.81 -4.98 31.81
C SER A 434 15.37 -4.95 33.28
N SER A 435 14.29 -4.24 33.60
CA SER A 435 13.75 -4.24 34.97
C SER A 435 13.19 -5.61 35.35
N LEU A 436 12.44 -6.26 34.46
CA LEU A 436 11.91 -7.62 34.69
C LEU A 436 13.02 -8.68 34.83
N ILE A 437 14.04 -8.64 33.98
CA ILE A 437 15.19 -9.55 34.04
C ILE A 437 15.95 -9.35 35.35
N SER A 438 16.15 -8.10 35.79
CA SER A 438 16.84 -7.81 37.05
C SER A 438 16.09 -8.41 38.25
N LEU A 439 14.75 -8.37 38.24
CA LEU A 439 13.90 -9.02 39.25
C LEU A 439 13.91 -10.55 39.21
N CYS A 440 14.25 -11.15 38.07
CA CYS A 440 14.33 -12.61 37.92
C CYS A 440 15.73 -13.18 38.26
N ILE A 441 16.77 -12.35 38.18
CA ILE A 441 18.16 -12.73 38.45
C ILE A 441 18.53 -12.53 39.94
N GLN A 442 17.95 -11.52 40.59
CA GLN A 442 17.99 -11.38 42.06
C GLN A 442 17.12 -12.44 42.73
#